data_AF-A0A935LSJ0-F1
#
_entry.id   AF-A0A935LSJ0-F1
#
_cell.length_a   1.000
_cell.length_b   1.000
_cell.length_c   1.000
_cell.angle_alpha   90.00
_cell.angle_beta   90.00
_cell.angle_gamma   90.00
#
_symmetry.space_group_name_H-M   'P 1'
#
loop_
_entity.id
_entity.type
_entity.pdbx_description
1 polymer ?
#
loop_
_entity_poly.entity_id
_entity_poly.type
_entity_poly.pdbx_seq_one_letter_code
_entity_poly.pdbx_strand_id
1 'polypeptide(L)'
;MRRAAVVDVQGFETEQTLQHIEDYDLWIRLVLAGKRFAFLNEATSGYRKHASAASADPERMRVLDQRIRVRHEAFFTSGIEYMKGIPMEEPKWSQKRSFMDRILGRTPMDHYDWIPLTH
;
A
#
# COMPACT_ATOMS: atom_id res chain seq x y z
N MET A 1 -8.65 6.03 3.86
CA MET A 1 -9.27 6.39 2.56
C MET A 1 -10.73 6.80 2.79
N ARG A 2 -11.25 7.83 2.11
CA ARG A 2 -12.67 8.24 2.24
C ARG A 2 -13.54 7.44 1.25
N ARG A 3 -14.75 7.03 1.67
CA ARG A 3 -15.70 6.26 0.84
C ARG A 3 -15.98 6.90 -0.52
N ALA A 4 -16.19 8.21 -0.56
CA ALA A 4 -16.52 8.92 -1.78
C ALA A 4 -15.49 8.72 -2.91
N ALA A 5 -14.19 8.66 -2.56
CA ALA A 5 -13.13 8.44 -3.55
C ALA A 5 -13.20 7.05 -4.19
N VAL A 6 -13.63 6.03 -3.45
CA VAL A 6 -13.78 4.65 -3.95
C VAL A 6 -14.99 4.55 -4.87
N VAL A 7 -16.10 5.20 -4.50
CA VAL A 7 -17.33 5.23 -5.30
C VAL A 7 -17.10 5.96 -6.63
N ASP A 8 -16.32 7.04 -6.62
CA ASP A 8 -15.95 7.84 -7.81
C ASP A 8 -15.26 6.99 -8.89
N VAL A 9 -14.50 5.97 -8.49
CA VAL A 9 -13.83 5.04 -9.41
C VAL A 9 -14.56 3.71 -9.58
N GLN A 10 -15.82 3.59 -9.14
CA GLN A 10 -16.66 2.39 -9.25
C GLN A 10 -16.27 1.19 -8.35
N GLY A 11 -15.48 1.40 -7.29
CA GLY A 11 -15.19 0.34 -6.32
C GLY A 11 -14.24 -0.75 -6.82
N PHE A 12 -14.28 -1.92 -6.18
CA PHE A 12 -13.43 -3.06 -6.54
C PHE A 12 -13.98 -3.78 -7.77
N GLU A 13 -13.07 -4.21 -8.64
CA GLU A 13 -13.43 -5.11 -9.73
C GLU A 13 -13.67 -6.51 -9.17
N THR A 14 -14.68 -7.19 -9.70
CA THR A 14 -15.12 -8.52 -9.22
C THR A 14 -14.82 -9.64 -10.21
N GLU A 15 -14.21 -9.31 -11.34
CA GLU A 15 -13.72 -10.31 -12.29
C GLU A 15 -12.77 -11.30 -11.62
N GLN A 16 -13.06 -12.58 -11.77
CA GLN A 16 -12.26 -13.67 -11.19
C GLN A 16 -10.80 -13.68 -11.71
N THR A 17 -10.55 -13.07 -12.87
CA THR A 17 -9.22 -12.93 -13.48
C THR A 17 -8.30 -11.99 -12.70
N LEU A 18 -8.86 -11.10 -11.87
CA LEU A 18 -8.15 -10.18 -11.00
C LEU A 18 -8.17 -10.61 -9.53
N GLN A 19 -8.64 -11.83 -9.25
CA GLN A 19 -8.66 -12.33 -7.89
C GLN A 19 -7.25 -12.29 -7.27
N HIS A 20 -7.15 -11.75 -6.05
CA HIS A 20 -5.91 -11.49 -5.29
C HIS A 20 -5.12 -10.23 -5.69
N ILE A 21 -5.58 -9.46 -6.68
CA ILE A 21 -4.96 -8.18 -7.10
C ILE A 21 -5.99 -7.07 -7.31
N GLU A 22 -7.20 -7.24 -6.76
CA GLU A 22 -8.30 -6.28 -6.89
C GLU A 22 -7.97 -4.93 -6.24
N ASP A 23 -7.14 -4.95 -5.20
CA ASP A 23 -6.62 -3.78 -4.51
C ASP A 23 -5.66 -2.97 -5.38
N TYR A 24 -4.73 -3.62 -6.08
CA TYR A 24 -3.84 -2.97 -7.03
C TYR A 24 -4.60 -2.28 -8.16
N ASP A 25 -5.59 -2.96 -8.76
CA ASP A 25 -6.46 -2.38 -9.80
C ASP A 25 -7.19 -1.12 -9.29
N LEU A 26 -7.75 -1.19 -8.08
CA LEU A 26 -8.42 -0.04 -7.46
C LEU A 26 -7.44 1.12 -7.22
N TRP A 27 -6.24 0.85 -6.69
CA TRP A 27 -5.27 1.92 -6.42
C TRP A 27 -4.81 2.62 -7.68
N ILE A 28 -4.58 1.88 -8.77
CA ILE A 28 -4.21 2.47 -10.06
C ILE A 28 -5.32 3.39 -10.57
N ARG A 29 -6.58 2.93 -10.56
CA ARG A 29 -7.73 3.76 -10.97
C ARG A 29 -7.87 5.02 -10.11
N LEU A 30 -7.62 4.92 -8.80
CA LEU A 30 -7.59 6.09 -7.91
C LEU A 30 -6.50 7.08 -8.30
N VAL A 31 -5.29 6.62 -8.60
CA VAL A 31 -4.19 7.50 -9.05
C VAL A 31 -4.54 8.15 -10.39
N LEU A 32 -5.06 7.39 -11.34
CA LEU A 32 -5.49 7.91 -12.65
C LEU A 32 -6.64 8.94 -12.52
N ALA A 33 -7.50 8.81 -11.50
CA ALA A 33 -8.52 9.80 -11.14
C ALA A 33 -7.97 10.99 -10.32
N GLY A 34 -6.64 11.15 -10.25
CA GLY A 34 -5.96 12.25 -9.57
C GLY A 34 -5.97 12.16 -8.04
N LYS A 35 -6.36 11.02 -7.46
CA LYS A 35 -6.27 10.83 -6.00
C LYS A 35 -4.80 10.62 -5.60
N ARG A 36 -4.48 11.06 -4.38
CA ARG A 36 -3.12 11.01 -3.82
C ARG A 36 -3.08 10.11 -2.60
N PHE A 37 -1.99 9.35 -2.46
CA PHE A 37 -1.72 8.50 -1.31
C PHE A 37 -0.63 9.12 -0.44
N ALA A 38 -0.81 9.05 0.87
CA ALA A 38 0.23 9.35 1.84
C ALA A 38 0.70 8.03 2.47
N PHE A 39 2.01 7.84 2.52
CA PHE A 39 2.63 6.66 3.08
C PHE A 39 3.20 7.00 4.45
N LEU A 40 2.92 6.15 5.44
CA LEU A 40 3.56 6.23 6.76
C LEU A 40 4.80 5.35 6.71
N ASN A 41 5.95 5.89 7.09
CA ASN A 41 7.19 5.12 7.21
C ASN A 41 7.25 4.39 8.57
N GLU A 42 6.16 3.69 8.91
CA GLU A 42 5.98 2.98 10.18
C GLU A 42 5.21 1.68 9.92
N ALA A 43 5.65 0.59 10.57
CA ALA A 43 4.93 -0.67 10.53
C ALA A 43 3.65 -0.55 11.36
N THR A 44 2.51 -0.37 10.70
CA THR A 44 1.19 -0.18 11.35
C THR A 44 0.30 -1.43 11.29
N SER A 45 0.75 -2.49 10.62
CA SER A 45 -0.02 -3.72 10.45
C SER A 45 0.90 -4.93 10.32
N GLY A 46 0.49 -6.04 10.94
CA GLY A 46 1.15 -7.34 10.82
C GLY A 46 0.22 -8.36 10.17
N TYR A 47 0.71 -9.05 9.15
CA TYR A 47 -0.05 -10.09 8.45
C TYR A 47 0.55 -11.46 8.75
N ARG A 48 -0.31 -12.44 9.04
CA ARG A 48 0.10 -13.84 9.16
C ARG A 48 0.21 -14.45 7.77
N LYS A 49 1.38 -15.00 7.44
CA LYS A 49 1.57 -15.79 6.22
C LYS A 49 1.16 -17.23 6.50
N HIS A 50 0.37 -17.82 5.59
CA HIS A 50 0.00 -19.23 5.62
C HIS A 50 0.28 -19.87 4.26
N ALA A 51 0.43 -21.20 4.23
CA ALA A 51 0.82 -21.93 3.02
C ALA A 51 -0.19 -21.82 1.87
N SER A 52 -1.47 -21.56 2.19
CA SER A 52 -2.53 -21.34 1.21
C SER A 52 -2.73 -19.86 0.82
N ALA A 53 -1.85 -18.96 1.25
CA ALA A 53 -1.92 -17.56 0.86
C ALA A 53 -1.66 -17.43 -0.65
N ALA A 54 -2.29 -16.46 -1.32
CA ALA A 54 -2.08 -16.24 -2.75
C ALA A 54 -0.60 -16.01 -3.09
N SER A 55 0.14 -15.36 -2.18
CA SER A 55 1.59 -15.14 -2.29
C SER A 55 2.45 -16.40 -2.17
N ALA A 56 1.86 -17.56 -1.84
CA ALA A 56 2.57 -18.83 -1.75
C ALA A 56 2.74 -19.52 -3.11
N ASP A 57 2.05 -19.05 -4.16
CA ASP A 57 2.19 -19.52 -5.55
C ASP A 57 2.81 -18.40 -6.41
N PRO A 58 4.15 -18.39 -6.57
CA PRO A 58 4.85 -17.34 -7.32
C PRO A 58 4.46 -17.27 -8.80
N GLU A 59 4.14 -18.40 -9.43
CA GLU A 59 3.80 -18.41 -10.85
C GLU A 59 2.42 -17.81 -11.08
N ARG A 60 1.45 -18.14 -10.23
CA ARG A 60 0.14 -17.47 -10.25
C ARG A 60 0.28 -15.97 -10.02
N MET A 61 1.11 -15.55 -9.07
CA MET A 61 1.37 -14.12 -8.82
C MET A 61 2.04 -13.44 -10.02
N ARG A 62 2.94 -14.12 -10.74
CA ARG A 62 3.57 -13.60 -11.97
C ARG A 62 2.54 -13.38 -13.08
N VAL A 63 1.62 -14.31 -13.28
CA VAL A 63 0.53 -14.17 -14.25
C VAL A 63 -0.40 -13.01 -13.88
N LEU A 64 -0.73 -12.85 -12.60
CA LEU A 64 -1.54 -11.74 -12.11
C LEU A 64 -0.84 -10.38 -12.29
N ASP A 65 0.47 -10.30 -12.02
CA ASP A 65 1.28 -9.09 -12.31
C ASP A 65 1.28 -8.75 -13.82
N GLN A 66 1.39 -9.74 -14.69
CA GLN A 66 1.27 -9.49 -16.13
C GLN A 66 -0.12 -8.96 -16.52
N ARG A 67 -1.19 -9.50 -15.93
CA ARG A 67 -2.57 -9.04 -16.18
C ARG A 67 -2.76 -7.59 -15.75
N ILE A 68 -2.29 -7.21 -14.56
CA ILE A 68 -2.44 -5.82 -14.09
C ILE A 68 -1.66 -4.85 -14.98
N ARG A 69 -0.48 -5.26 -15.47
CA ARG A 69 0.33 -4.46 -16.39
C ARG A 69 -0.35 -4.25 -17.73
N VAL A 70 -0.90 -5.31 -18.33
CA VAL A 70 -1.61 -5.21 -19.61
C VAL A 70 -2.86 -4.34 -19.46
N ARG A 71 -3.64 -4.54 -18.38
CA ARG A 71 -4.86 -3.77 -18.11
C ARG A 71 -4.58 -2.27 -17.95
N HIS A 72 -3.47 -1.93 -17.30
CA HIS A 72 -3.09 -0.55 -17.00
C HIS A 72 -1.77 -0.15 -17.68
N GLU A 73 -1.57 -0.55 -18.94
CA GLU A 73 -0.31 -0.36 -19.67
C GLU A 73 0.14 1.11 -19.67
N ALA A 74 -0.81 2.02 -19.90
CA ALA A 74 -0.56 3.46 -19.88
C ALA A 74 -0.03 3.92 -18.51
N PHE A 75 -0.58 3.40 -17.42
CA PHE A 75 -0.09 3.69 -16.06
C PHE A 75 1.31 3.14 -15.84
N PHE A 76 1.67 1.95 -16.31
CA PHE A 76 3.03 1.44 -16.09
C PHE A 76 4.08 2.08 -17.00
N THR A 77 3.66 2.58 -18.16
CA THR A 77 4.54 3.29 -19.10
C THR A 77 4.79 4.74 -18.68
N SER A 78 3.78 5.42 -18.12
CA SER A 78 3.84 6.85 -17.76
C SER A 78 3.80 7.14 -16.25
N GLY A 79 3.38 6.17 -15.43
CA GLY A 79 3.05 6.33 -14.00
C GLY A 79 4.22 6.67 -13.09
N ILE A 80 5.44 6.44 -13.54
CA ILE A 80 6.65 6.92 -12.85
C ILE A 80 6.58 8.47 -12.69
N GLU A 81 6.03 9.19 -13.66
CA GLU A 81 5.87 10.65 -13.59
C GLU A 81 4.73 11.06 -12.64
N TYR A 82 3.61 10.31 -12.66
CA TYR A 82 2.47 10.55 -11.76
C TYR A 82 2.79 10.31 -10.28
N MET A 83 3.75 9.42 -9.97
CA MET A 83 4.19 9.15 -8.59
C MET A 83 5.39 9.99 -8.13
N LYS A 84 6.28 10.44 -9.03
CA LYS A 84 7.51 11.17 -8.68
C LYS A 84 7.34 12.70 -8.50
N GLY A 85 6.20 13.27 -8.87
CA GLY A 85 6.11 14.70 -9.16
C GLY A 85 5.83 15.67 -8.01
N ILE A 86 5.65 15.27 -6.74
CA ILE A 86 5.24 16.25 -5.72
C ILE A 86 5.86 15.96 -4.34
N PRO A 87 6.71 16.86 -3.79
CA PRO A 87 7.16 16.76 -2.41
C PRO A 87 5.94 16.78 -1.48
N MET A 88 5.87 15.81 -0.57
CA MET A 88 4.84 15.79 0.46
C MET A 88 5.19 16.91 1.44
N GLU A 89 4.36 17.95 1.55
CA GLU A 89 4.44 18.87 2.70
C GLU A 89 4.28 18.04 3.98
N GLU A 90 5.20 18.23 4.93
CA GLU A 90 5.17 17.49 6.19
C GLU A 90 3.78 17.60 6.84
N PRO A 91 3.14 16.45 7.17
CA PRO A 91 1.85 16.49 7.83
C PRO A 91 1.96 17.17 9.20
N LYS A 92 1.20 18.26 9.43
CA LYS A 92 1.19 19.05 10.69
C LYS A 92 0.95 18.26 11.99
N TRP A 93 0.55 16.99 11.91
CA TRP A 93 0.39 16.13 13.08
C TRP A 93 1.73 15.58 13.62
N SER A 94 2.81 15.63 12.84
CA SER A 94 4.17 15.28 13.30
C SER A 94 4.64 16.16 14.47
N GLN A 95 4.17 17.42 14.54
CA GLN A 95 4.51 18.35 15.62
C GLN A 95 3.81 18.05 16.95
N LYS A 96 2.71 17.27 16.95
CA LYS A 96 1.96 16.96 18.18
C LYS A 96 2.53 15.78 18.99
N ARG A 97 3.46 14.98 18.42
CA ARG A 97 4.08 13.85 19.12
C ARG A 97 4.94 14.28 20.32
N SER A 98 5.59 15.45 20.23
CA SER A 98 6.47 15.96 21.31
C SER A 98 5.77 16.14 22.66
N PHE A 99 4.47 16.45 22.69
CA PHE A 99 3.74 16.64 23.95
C PHE A 99 3.43 15.31 24.67
N MET A 100 3.08 14.27 23.92
CA MET A 100 2.77 12.94 24.49
C MET A 100 4.03 12.19 24.91
N ASP A 101 5.12 12.33 24.15
CA ASP A 101 6.41 11.70 24.49
C ASP A 101 7.02 12.26 25.79
N ARG A 102 6.78 13.55 26.06
CA ARG A 102 7.26 14.25 27.27
C ARG A 102 6.45 13.93 28.53
N ILE A 103 5.20 13.49 28.38
CA ILE A 103 4.34 13.04 29.50
C ILE A 103 4.57 11.56 29.80
N LEU A 104 4.91 10.74 28.80
CA LEU A 104 4.96 9.28 28.96
C LEU A 104 6.35 8.70 29.26
N GLY A 105 7.42 9.50 29.29
CA GLY A 105 8.74 9.07 29.76
C GLY A 105 9.26 7.78 29.11
N ARG A 106 8.88 7.49 27.85
CA ARG A 106 9.28 6.26 27.16
C ARG A 106 10.56 6.48 26.36
N THR A 107 11.60 5.76 26.76
CA THR A 107 12.85 5.53 26.02
C THR A 107 12.55 4.83 24.68
N PRO A 108 13.31 5.07 23.60
CA PRO A 108 13.07 4.45 22.29
C PRO A 108 13.18 2.92 22.39
N MET A 109 12.17 2.23 21.88
CA MET A 109 12.12 0.77 21.86
C MET A 109 13.02 0.24 20.74
N ASP A 110 14.26 -0.09 21.08
CA ASP A 110 15.09 -1.00 20.31
C ASP A 110 14.56 -2.43 20.43
N HIS A 111 14.79 -3.25 19.40
CA HIS A 111 14.45 -4.68 19.24
C HIS A 111 13.03 -5.05 18.79
N TYR A 112 12.90 -5.48 17.54
CA TYR A 112 11.78 -6.26 17.02
C TYR A 112 12.07 -7.76 17.22
N ASP A 113 11.48 -8.36 18.25
CA ASP A 113 11.66 -9.77 18.66
C ASP A 113 11.00 -10.82 17.74
N TRP A 114 10.66 -10.50 16.48
CA TRP A 114 9.86 -11.40 15.63
C TRP A 114 10.52 -11.87 14.33
N ILE A 115 11.83 -11.69 14.16
CA ILE A 115 12.59 -12.33 13.07
C ILE A 115 13.32 -13.56 13.65
N PRO A 116 12.85 -14.81 13.39
CA PRO A 116 13.67 -15.97 13.69
C PRO A 116 14.85 -16.03 12.71
N LEU A 117 16.06 -15.90 13.25
CA LEU A 117 17.31 -16.21 12.54
C LEU A 117 17.38 -17.73 12.38
N THR A 118 17.25 -18.23 11.16
CA THR A 118 17.61 -19.63 10.85
C THR A 118 19.09 -19.69 10.51
N HIS A 119 19.81 -20.50 11.30
CA HIS A 119 21.21 -20.91 11.09
C HIS A 119 21.41 -21.72 9.81
#